data_AF-A0A955HUG9-F1
#
_entry.id   AF-A0A955HUG9-F1
#
_cell.length_a   1.000
_cell.length_b   1.000
_cell.length_c   1.000
_cell.angle_alpha   90.00
_cell.angle_beta   90.00
_cell.angle_gamma   90.00
#
_symmetry.space_group_name_H-M   'P 1'
#
loop_
_entity.id
_entity.type
_entity.pdbx_description
1 polymer ?
#
loop_
_entity_poly.entity_id
_entity_poly.type
_entity_poly.pdbx_seq_one_letter_code
_entity_poly.pdbx_strand_id
1 'polypeptide(L)'
;MTPERRSPVKPSEVAERQAEVFPDEVIHVVNELLLSSGGGKRVVIKQRDIVKRLVALGIKEKDIYQNHWLDFESMYRVAGWKVSFDKPGFNEQYYEPYFVFEAT
;
A
#
# COMPACT_ATOMS: atom_id res chain seq x y z
N MET A 1 20.76 -36.30 -0.19
CA MET A 1 20.02 -35.04 -0.42
C MET A 1 21.01 -33.89 -0.28
N THR A 2 21.43 -33.30 -1.39
CA THR A 2 22.20 -32.05 -1.39
C THR A 2 21.29 -30.92 -0.90
N PRO A 3 21.72 -30.06 0.02
CA PRO A 3 20.92 -28.91 0.39
C PRO A 3 20.86 -27.96 -0.81
N GLU A 4 19.65 -27.67 -1.28
CA GLU A 4 19.46 -26.69 -2.35
C GLU A 4 20.04 -25.34 -1.92
N ARG A 5 20.94 -24.78 -2.73
CA ARG A 5 21.48 -23.43 -2.50
C ARG A 5 20.31 -22.44 -2.63
N ARG A 6 19.92 -21.81 -1.53
CA ARG A 6 18.99 -20.67 -1.56
C ARG A 6 19.67 -19.51 -2.29
N SER A 7 19.33 -19.31 -3.56
CA SER A 7 19.67 -18.10 -4.29
C SER A 7 18.87 -16.91 -3.76
N PRO A 8 19.40 -15.68 -3.83
CA PRO A 8 18.59 -14.49 -3.55
C PRO A 8 17.33 -14.46 -4.42
N VAL A 9 16.20 -14.11 -3.82
CA VAL A 9 14.93 -13.90 -4.55
C VAL A 9 15.05 -12.70 -5.47
N LYS A 10 14.55 -12.82 -6.70
CA LYS A 10 14.51 -11.73 -7.67
C LYS A 10 13.47 -10.69 -7.27
N PRO A 11 13.60 -9.41 -7.70
CA PRO A 11 12.58 -8.40 -7.45
C PRO A 11 11.17 -8.80 -7.89
N SER A 12 11.03 -9.53 -9.00
CA SER A 12 9.74 -10.05 -9.47
C SER A 12 9.14 -11.10 -8.52
N GLU A 13 9.96 -12.01 -7.99
CA GLU A 13 9.53 -13.03 -7.03
C GLU A 13 9.14 -12.41 -5.68
N VAL A 14 9.75 -11.28 -5.31
CA VAL A 14 9.36 -10.51 -4.13
C VAL A 14 7.97 -9.91 -4.32
N ALA A 15 7.69 -9.29 -5.47
CA ALA A 15 6.38 -8.71 -5.76
C ALA A 15 5.26 -9.76 -5.79
N GLU A 16 5.52 -10.93 -6.39
CA GLU A 16 4.57 -12.05 -6.43
C GLU A 16 4.28 -12.59 -5.03
N ARG A 17 5.31 -12.81 -4.21
CA ARG A 17 5.14 -13.34 -2.84
C ARG A 17 4.58 -12.30 -1.87
N GLN A 18 4.80 -11.01 -2.09
CA GLN A 18 4.18 -9.95 -1.28
C GLN A 18 2.67 -9.87 -1.51
N ALA A 19 2.19 -10.13 -2.73
CA ALA A 19 0.77 -10.22 -3.01
C ALA A 19 0.08 -11.37 -2.24
N GLU A 20 0.79 -12.48 -1.97
CA GLU A 20 0.28 -13.58 -1.13
C GLU A 20 0.24 -13.25 0.38
N VAL A 21 0.96 -12.22 0.83
CA VAL A 21 1.07 -11.81 2.24
C VAL A 21 0.22 -10.55 2.55
N PHE A 22 -0.37 -9.95 1.52
CA PHE A 22 -1.17 -8.74 1.65
C PHE A 22 -2.62 -9.07 2.05
N PRO A 23 -3.15 -8.53 3.16
CA PRO A 23 -4.53 -8.76 3.54
C PRO A 23 -5.49 -8.14 2.50
N ASP A 24 -6.51 -8.91 2.11
CA ASP A 24 -7.55 -8.47 1.18
C ASP A 24 -8.24 -7.18 1.69
N GLU A 25 -8.32 -7.01 3.01
CA GLU A 25 -8.88 -5.83 3.66
C GLU A 25 -8.15 -4.54 3.26
N VAL A 26 -6.85 -4.58 3.00
CA VAL A 26 -6.11 -3.38 2.58
C VAL A 26 -6.55 -2.94 1.20
N ILE A 27 -6.59 -3.88 0.25
CA ILE A 27 -7.03 -3.58 -1.11
C ILE A 27 -8.48 -3.10 -1.10
N HIS A 28 -9.34 -3.76 -0.32
CA HIS A 28 -10.72 -3.35 -0.13
C HIS A 28 -10.83 -1.91 0.40
N VAL A 29 -10.12 -1.57 1.49
CA VAL A 29 -10.14 -0.22 2.08
C VAL A 29 -9.65 0.85 1.11
N VAL A 30 -8.58 0.59 0.37
CA VAL A 30 -8.03 1.54 -0.60
C VAL A 30 -8.99 1.73 -1.78
N ASN A 31 -9.58 0.65 -2.31
CA ASN A 31 -10.60 0.72 -3.35
C ASN A 31 -11.82 1.52 -2.91
N GLU A 32 -12.33 1.30 -1.69
CA GLU A 32 -13.44 2.06 -1.13
C GLU A 32 -13.14 3.55 -1.03
N LEU A 33 -11.92 3.92 -0.63
CA LEU A 33 -11.47 5.32 -0.57
C LEU A 33 -11.36 5.93 -1.96
N LEU A 34 -10.87 5.19 -2.95
CA LEU A 34 -10.83 5.63 -4.35
C LEU A 34 -12.23 5.85 -4.91
N LEU A 35 -13.16 4.91 -4.71
CA LEU A 35 -14.55 5.01 -5.17
C LEU A 35 -15.28 6.18 -4.49
N SER A 36 -15.06 6.37 -3.18
CA SER A 36 -15.64 7.47 -2.42
C SER A 36 -15.17 8.86 -2.87
N SER A 37 -14.04 8.95 -3.55
CA SER A 37 -13.50 10.22 -4.06
C SER A 37 -14.24 10.77 -5.30
N GLY A 38 -15.13 9.98 -5.91
CA GLY A 38 -15.90 10.38 -7.09
C GLY A 38 -15.19 10.18 -8.44
N GLY A 39 -14.06 9.46 -8.48
CA GLY A 39 -13.47 8.98 -9.73
C GLY A 39 -12.80 10.06 -10.61
N GLY A 40 -12.00 10.93 -10.01
CA GLY A 40 -11.22 11.95 -10.73
C GLY A 40 -9.95 11.41 -11.40
N LYS A 41 -9.37 12.21 -12.32
CA LYS A 41 -8.05 11.92 -12.93
C LYS A 41 -6.91 11.85 -11.91
N ARG A 42 -7.10 12.47 -10.75
CA ARG A 42 -6.16 12.51 -9.64
C ARG A 42 -6.93 12.40 -8.33
N VAL A 43 -6.55 11.43 -7.49
CA VAL A 43 -7.15 11.20 -6.17
C VAL A 43 -6.05 11.21 -5.12
N VAL A 44 -6.29 11.90 -4.00
CA VAL A 44 -5.36 11.95 -2.87
C VAL A 44 -5.99 11.20 -1.70
N ILE A 45 -5.29 10.19 -1.19
CA ILE A 45 -5.72 9.38 -0.05
C ILE A 45 -4.69 9.52 1.07
N LYS A 46 -5.11 10.01 2.23
CA LYS A 46 -4.21 10.11 3.38
C LYS A 46 -3.91 8.74 3.96
N GLN A 47 -2.66 8.51 4.32
CA GLN A 47 -2.25 7.25 4.97
C GLN A 47 -3.06 6.99 6.25
N ARG A 48 -3.31 8.04 7.05
CA ARG A 48 -4.11 7.94 8.28
C ARG A 48 -5.53 7.44 8.00
N ASP A 49 -6.14 7.79 6.88
CA ASP A 49 -7.51 7.37 6.58
C ASP A 49 -7.57 5.87 6.24
N ILE A 50 -6.54 5.34 5.57
CA ILE A 50 -6.38 3.89 5.34
C ILE A 50 -6.21 3.17 6.68
N VAL A 51 -5.24 3.62 7.50
CA VAL A 51 -4.94 3.02 8.81
C VAL A 51 -6.18 3.04 9.71
N LYS A 52 -6.90 4.17 9.77
CA LYS A 52 -8.13 4.31 10.56
C LYS A 52 -9.19 3.29 10.15
N ARG A 53 -9.39 3.06 8.85
CA ARG A 53 -10.37 2.07 8.36
C ARG A 53 -9.94 0.65 8.65
N LEU A 54 -8.66 0.31 8.47
CA LEU A 54 -8.14 -1.02 8.83
C LEU A 54 -8.28 -1.31 10.32
N VAL A 55 -7.98 -0.34 11.18
CA VAL A 55 -8.16 -0.46 12.63
C VAL A 55 -9.64 -0.64 12.99
N ALA A 56 -10.55 0.03 12.30
CA ALA A 56 -11.99 -0.16 12.49
C ALA A 56 -12.48 -1.56 12.08
N LEU A 57 -11.74 -2.27 11.21
CA LEU A 57 -11.97 -3.68 10.85
C LEU A 57 -11.35 -4.67 11.87
N GLY A 58 -10.73 -4.17 12.94
CA GLY A 58 -10.11 -5.00 13.99
C GLY A 58 -8.63 -5.32 13.76
N ILE A 59 -8.02 -4.76 12.71
CA ILE A 59 -6.59 -4.93 12.46
C ILE A 59 -5.80 -4.05 13.44
N LYS A 60 -4.78 -4.61 14.09
CA LYS A 60 -3.92 -3.83 14.99
C LYS A 60 -3.04 -2.90 14.16
N GLU A 61 -3.03 -1.63 14.52
CA GLU A 61 -2.19 -0.62 13.84
C GLU A 61 -0.72 -1.02 13.75
N LYS A 62 -0.18 -1.63 14.82
CA LYS A 62 1.19 -2.16 14.84
C LYS A 62 1.45 -3.16 13.72
N ASP A 63 0.51 -4.06 13.44
CA ASP A 63 0.66 -5.12 12.45
C ASP A 63 0.65 -4.53 11.03
N ILE A 64 -0.13 -3.47 10.79
CA ILE A 64 -0.16 -2.73 9.51
C ILE A 64 1.25 -2.25 9.13
N TYR A 65 1.95 -1.63 10.08
CA TYR A 65 3.29 -1.10 9.84
C TYR A 65 4.36 -2.20 9.81
N GLN A 66 4.31 -3.16 10.74
CA GLN A 66 5.32 -4.21 10.84
C GLN A 66 5.34 -5.12 9.62
N ASN A 67 4.17 -5.36 9.02
CA ASN A 67 4.04 -6.22 7.86
C ASN A 67 4.07 -5.46 6.53
N HIS A 68 4.40 -4.15 6.55
CA HIS A 68 4.49 -3.34 5.32
C HIS A 68 3.19 -3.33 4.49
N TRP A 69 2.04 -3.42 5.15
CA TRP A 69 0.73 -3.49 4.49
C TRP A 69 0.29 -2.17 3.84
N LEU A 70 1.11 -1.13 3.86
CA LEU A 70 0.85 0.12 3.14
C LEU A 70 1.66 0.24 1.83
N ASP A 71 2.54 -0.72 1.55
CA ASP A 71 3.43 -0.74 0.37
C ASP A 71 2.70 -1.35 -0.85
N PHE A 72 1.45 -0.93 -1.10
CA PHE A 72 0.57 -1.49 -2.15
C PHE A 72 0.71 -0.81 -3.51
N GLU A 73 1.59 0.18 -3.69
CA GLU A 73 1.62 0.99 -4.91
C GLU A 73 1.93 0.15 -6.15
N SER A 74 2.76 -0.89 -6.01
CA SER A 74 3.06 -1.83 -7.09
C SER A 74 1.81 -2.53 -7.63
N MET A 75 0.89 -2.95 -6.75
CA MET A 75 -0.33 -3.65 -7.13
C MET A 75 -1.25 -2.75 -7.96
N TYR A 76 -1.42 -1.49 -7.53
CA TYR A 76 -2.22 -0.52 -8.27
C TYR A 76 -1.53 -0.07 -9.56
N ARG A 77 -0.18 -0.02 -9.60
CA ARG A 77 0.58 0.21 -10.84
C ARG A 77 0.35 -0.88 -11.87
N VAL A 78 0.31 -2.15 -11.46
CA VAL A 78 -0.06 -3.27 -12.34
C VAL A 78 -1.50 -3.14 -12.84
N ALA A 79 -2.41 -2.62 -12.01
CA ALA A 79 -3.81 -2.38 -12.37
C ALA A 79 -4.06 -1.13 -13.23
N GLY A 80 -3.01 -0.42 -13.68
CA GLY A 80 -3.16 0.77 -14.55
C GLY A 80 -3.34 2.09 -13.80
N TRP A 81 -2.87 2.18 -12.56
CA TRP A 81 -2.76 3.46 -11.84
C TRP A 81 -1.32 3.93 -11.77
N LYS A 82 -1.09 5.23 -11.93
CA LYS A 82 0.17 5.82 -11.48
C LYS A 82 0.01 6.22 -10.02
N VAL A 83 0.74 5.54 -9.13
CA VAL A 83 0.69 5.76 -7.68
C VAL A 83 2.02 6.30 -7.16
N SER A 84 1.96 7.41 -6.41
CA SER A 84 3.10 7.99 -5.69
C SER A 84 2.76 8.22 -4.22
N PHE A 85 3.70 7.92 -3.33
CA PHE A 85 3.58 8.20 -1.91
C PHE A 85 4.41 9.43 -1.53
N ASP A 86 3.76 10.38 -0.86
CA ASP A 86 4.37 11.61 -0.39
C ASP A 86 4.36 11.61 1.15
N LYS A 87 5.51 11.89 1.76
CA LYS A 87 5.74 11.81 3.20
C LYS A 87 6.67 12.94 3.64
N PRO A 88 6.57 13.40 4.91
CA PRO A 88 7.39 14.50 5.40
C PRO A 88 8.89 14.25 5.20
N GLY A 89 9.60 15.31 4.81
CA GLY A 89 11.04 15.40 5.02
C GLY A 89 11.39 15.46 6.51
N PHE A 90 12.66 15.25 6.85
CA PHE A 90 13.17 15.20 8.23
C PHE A 90 12.78 16.43 9.09
N ASN A 91 12.53 17.59 8.48
CA ASN A 91 12.18 18.84 9.17
C ASN A 91 10.69 19.25 9.06
N GLU A 92 9.82 18.38 8.54
CA GLU A 92 8.40 18.70 8.29
C GLU A 92 7.48 17.99 9.28
N GLN A 93 7.46 18.45 10.53
CA GLN A 93 6.77 17.77 11.63
C GLN A 93 5.23 17.79 11.55
N TYR A 94 4.66 18.62 10.67
CA TYR A 94 3.20 18.82 10.56
C TYR A 94 2.61 18.29 9.24
N TYR A 95 3.37 17.50 8.49
CA TYR A 95 2.93 17.01 7.19
C TYR A 95 2.39 15.59 7.28
N GLU A 96 1.14 15.42 6.88
CA GLU A 96 0.46 14.11 6.88
C GLU A 96 0.82 13.34 5.61
N PRO A 97 1.38 12.12 5.71
CA PRO A 97 1.68 11.33 4.53
C PRO A 97 0.41 10.95 3.75
N TYR A 98 0.51 10.94 2.42
CA TYR A 98 -0.60 10.58 1.54
C TYR A 98 -0.13 9.90 0.25
N PHE A 99 -1.05 9.15 -0.34
CA PHE A 99 -0.90 8.54 -1.65
C PHE A 99 -1.62 9.38 -2.69
N VAL A 100 -1.01 9.56 -3.85
CA VAL A 100 -1.62 10.17 -5.02
C VAL A 100 -1.81 9.09 -6.07
N PHE A 101 -3.05 8.94 -6.53
CA PHE A 101 -3.44 8.07 -7.61
C PHE A 101 -3.78 8.90 -8.84
N GLU A 102 -3.18 8.59 -9.97
CA GLU A 102 -3.48 9.20 -11.26
C GLU A 102 -3.86 8.10 -12.25
N ALA A 103 -4.99 8.25 -12.95
CA ALA A 103 -5.37 7.33 -14.01
C ALA A 103 -4.41 7.51 -15.20
N THR A 104 -3.80 6.42 -15.67
CA THR A 104 -2.96 6.41 -16.88
C THR A 104 -3.76 6.31 -18.16
#